data_AF-A0A3C0C529-F1
#
_entry.id   AF-A0A3C0C529-F1
#
_cell.length_a   1.000
_cell.length_b   1.000
_cell.length_c   1.000
_cell.angle_alpha   90.00
_cell.angle_beta   90.00
_cell.angle_gamma   90.00
#
_symmetry.space_group_name_H-M   'P 1'
#
loop_
_entity.id
_entity.type
_entity.pdbx_description
1 polymer ?
#
loop_
_entity_poly.entity_id
_entity_poly.type
_entity_poly.pdbx_seq_one_letter_code
_entity_poly.pdbx_strand_id
1 'polypeptide(L)'
;VASQKYAEHKGIKSKIAGKVDLTLVPNIECGNVHCKTLVHYCHAQMAGLVLGAMVPIVLVSRSDPPESKFLSMALACIISGGMK
;
A
#
# COMPACT_ATOMS: atom_id res chain seq x y z
N VAL A 1 14.71 4.30 -5.85
CA VAL A 1 13.78 4.61 -6.96
C VAL A 1 12.64 5.54 -6.58
N ALA A 2 12.10 5.50 -5.35
CA ALA A 2 10.94 6.32 -4.94
C ALA A 2 11.16 7.86 -4.95
N SER A 3 12.38 8.35 -5.11
CA SER A 3 12.68 9.78 -5.23
C SER A 3 13.56 10.03 -6.46
N GLN A 4 13.15 11.00 -7.28
CA GLN A 4 13.88 11.41 -8.48
C GLN A 4 15.31 11.86 -8.13
N LYS A 5 15.42 12.79 -7.18
CA LYS A 5 16.70 13.35 -6.70
C LYS A 5 17.70 12.27 -6.31
N TYR A 6 17.27 11.29 -5.52
CA TYR A 6 18.16 10.21 -5.07
C TYR A 6 18.43 9.16 -6.16
N ALA A 7 17.52 8.98 -7.12
CA ALA A 7 17.77 8.13 -8.27
C ALA A 7 18.86 8.72 -9.18
N GLU A 8 18.78 10.03 -9.46
CA GLU A 8 19.79 10.77 -10.23
C GLU A 8 21.16 10.74 -9.55
N HIS A 9 21.21 11.03 -8.25
CA HIS A 9 22.46 10.98 -7.46
C HIS A 9 23.10 9.58 -7.46
N LYS A 10 22.32 8.51 -7.61
CA LYS A 10 22.81 7.12 -7.69
C LYS A 10 23.02 6.63 -9.13
N GLY A 11 22.83 7.48 -10.14
CA GLY A 11 22.94 7.09 -11.55
C GLY A 11 21.88 6.09 -12.01
N ILE A 12 20.76 5.96 -11.29
CA ILE A 12 19.71 4.98 -11.58
C ILE A 12 18.82 5.54 -12.70
N LYS A 13 19.00 5.01 -13.92
CA LYS A 13 18.15 5.33 -15.08
C LYS A 13 16.93 4.41 -15.12
N SER A 14 15.77 4.94 -14.73
CA SER A 14 14.50 4.19 -14.75
C SER A 14 13.33 5.10 -15.12
N LYS A 15 12.37 4.57 -15.88
CA LYS A 15 11.16 5.29 -16.29
C LYS A 15 10.24 5.67 -15.12
N ILE A 16 10.36 4.96 -14.00
CA ILE A 16 9.51 5.13 -12.80
C ILE A 16 10.25 5.81 -11.63
N ALA A 17 11.46 6.32 -11.86
CA ALA A 17 12.19 7.05 -10.83
C ALA A 17 11.37 8.26 -10.32
N GLY A 18 11.21 8.37 -9.01
CA GLY A 18 10.39 9.41 -8.36
C GLY A 18 8.89 9.31 -8.59
N LYS A 19 8.41 8.30 -9.33
CA LYS A 19 7.02 8.13 -9.77
C LYS A 19 6.56 6.69 -9.52
N VAL A 20 6.68 6.24 -8.27
CA VAL A 20 6.36 4.87 -7.87
C VAL A 20 4.95 4.85 -7.28
N ASP A 21 4.02 4.21 -7.95
CA ASP A 21 2.64 4.01 -7.46
C ASP A 21 2.50 2.71 -6.63
N LEU A 22 3.34 1.71 -6.93
CA LEU A 22 3.32 0.40 -6.28
C LEU A 22 4.73 -0.01 -5.83
N THR A 23 4.84 -0.45 -4.57
CA THR A 23 6.09 -1.00 -4.02
C THR A 23 5.93 -2.48 -3.75
N LEU A 24 6.68 -3.31 -4.47
CA LEU A 24 6.82 -4.73 -4.15
C LEU A 24 7.92 -4.90 -3.10
N VAL A 25 7.56 -5.50 -1.97
CA VAL A 25 8.49 -5.78 -0.87
C VAL A 25 9.09 -7.18 -1.00
N PRO A 26 10.31 -7.43 -0.52
CA PRO A 26 10.99 -8.72 -0.68
C PRO A 26 10.39 -9.84 0.17
N ASN A 27 9.72 -9.51 1.28
CA ASN A 27 9.09 -10.46 2.21
C ASN A 27 8.02 -9.77 3.08
N ILE A 28 7.33 -10.56 3.90
CA ILE A 28 6.21 -10.11 4.74
C ILE A 28 6.67 -9.17 5.85
N GLU A 29 7.87 -9.39 6.39
CA GLU A 29 8.46 -8.58 7.45
C GLU A 29 8.72 -7.16 6.95
N CYS A 30 9.35 -7.02 5.77
CA CYS A 30 9.56 -5.74 5.12
C CYS A 30 8.23 -5.04 4.81
N GLY A 31 7.22 -5.76 4.34
CA GLY A 31 5.88 -5.21 4.09
C GLY A 31 5.22 -4.65 5.35
N ASN A 32 5.21 -5.43 6.43
CA ASN A 32 4.62 -5.04 7.70
C ASN A 32 5.33 -3.82 8.31
N VAL A 33 6.67 -3.81 8.31
CA VAL A 33 7.45 -2.67 8.80
C VAL A 33 7.19 -1.43 7.94
N HIS A 34 7.14 -1.58 6.61
CA HIS A 34 6.87 -0.46 5.70
C HIS A 34 5.50 0.18 5.96
N CYS A 35 4.42 -0.62 5.97
CA CYS A 35 3.07 -0.12 6.22
C CYS A 35 2.94 0.51 7.61
N LYS A 36 3.45 -0.14 8.67
CA LYS A 36 3.40 0.41 10.03
C LYS A 36 4.20 1.70 10.18
N THR A 37 5.32 1.83 9.47
CA THR A 37 6.11 3.07 9.46
C THR A 37 5.31 4.20 8.85
N LEU A 38 4.66 3.96 7.71
CA LEU A 38 3.83 4.96 7.05
C LEU A 38 2.68 5.42 7.95
N VAL A 39 1.98 4.48 8.60
CA VAL A 39 0.85 4.79 9.47
C VAL A 39 1.30 5.52 10.75
N HIS A 40 2.28 4.98 11.47
CA HIS A 40 2.62 5.48 12.81
C HIS A 40 3.58 6.67 12.80
N TYR A 41 4.49 6.75 11.82
CA TYR A 41 5.52 7.80 11.78
C TYR A 41 5.33 8.81 10.65
N CYS A 42 4.62 8.44 9.58
CA CYS A 42 4.34 9.36 8.47
C CYS A 42 2.87 9.83 8.44
N HIS A 43 2.06 9.42 9.43
CA HIS A 43 0.64 9.77 9.54
C HIS A 43 -0.18 9.44 8.29
N ALA A 44 0.21 8.39 7.56
CA ALA A 44 -0.53 7.95 6.39
C ALA A 44 -1.84 7.27 6.80
N GLN A 45 -2.90 7.52 6.03
CA GLN A 45 -4.12 6.72 6.11
C GLN A 45 -3.90 5.34 5.48
N MET A 46 -4.52 4.32 6.05
CA MET A 46 -4.36 2.93 5.61
C MET A 46 -5.70 2.33 5.18
N ALA A 47 -5.66 1.57 4.09
CA ALA A 47 -6.71 0.67 3.66
C ALA A 47 -6.04 -0.63 3.17
N GLY A 48 -6.57 -1.78 3.59
CA GLY A 48 -5.97 -3.09 3.30
C GLY A 48 -7.01 -4.07 2.76
N LEU A 49 -6.63 -4.78 1.69
CA LEU A 49 -7.42 -5.85 1.09
C LEU A 49 -6.54 -7.04 0.74
N VAL A 50 -7.11 -8.24 0.85
CA VAL A 50 -6.57 -9.43 0.23
C VAL A 50 -7.25 -9.61 -1.13
N LEU A 51 -6.44 -9.69 -2.18
CA LEU A 51 -6.86 -9.85 -3.58
C LEU A 51 -6.43 -11.23 -4.11
N GLY A 52 -6.97 -11.64 -5.26
CA GLY A 52 -6.65 -12.91 -5.93
C GLY A 52 -7.68 -14.02 -5.72
N ALA A 53 -8.63 -13.84 -4.81
CA ALA A 53 -9.85 -14.66 -4.72
C ALA A 53 -10.94 -14.16 -5.70
N MET A 54 -12.10 -14.83 -5.76
CA MET A 54 -13.22 -14.41 -6.60
C MET A 54 -13.82 -13.05 -6.20
N VAL A 55 -13.63 -12.64 -4.95
CA VAL A 55 -14.12 -11.38 -4.38
C VAL A 55 -13.03 -10.77 -3.49
N PRO A 56 -13.00 -9.44 -3.31
CA PRO A 56 -12.02 -8.80 -2.42
C PRO A 56 -12.35 -9.14 -0.96
N ILE A 57 -11.32 -9.45 -0.17
CA ILE A 57 -11.49 -9.80 1.25
C ILE A 57 -10.89 -8.69 2.11
N VAL A 58 -11.74 -8.07 2.94
CA VAL A 58 -11.30 -7.09 3.94
C VAL A 58 -10.73 -7.84 5.14
N LEU A 59 -9.42 -7.71 5.36
CA LEU A 59 -8.72 -8.31 6.50
C LEU A 59 -8.11 -7.20 7.36
N VAL A 60 -8.62 -7.04 8.58
CA VAL A 60 -8.24 -5.95 9.50
C VAL A 60 -7.42 -6.47 10.66
N SER A 61 -6.49 -5.65 11.16
CA SER A 61 -5.84 -5.90 12.43
C SER A 61 -6.75 -5.48 13.59
N ARG A 62 -6.63 -6.19 14.72
CA ARG A 62 -7.28 -5.78 15.97
C ARG A 62 -6.84 -4.38 16.42
N SER A 63 -5.59 -4.02 16.12
CA SER A 63 -5.01 -2.73 16.47
C SER A 63 -5.42 -1.57 15.54
N ASP A 64 -6.14 -1.86 14.45
CA ASP A 64 -6.47 -0.81 13.48
C ASP A 64 -7.56 0.13 14.00
N PRO A 65 -7.41 1.45 13.78
CA PRO A 65 -8.44 2.41 14.15
C PRO A 65 -9.71 2.19 13.30
N PRO A 66 -10.90 2.62 13.79
CA PRO A 66 -12.15 2.48 13.05
C PRO A 66 -12.10 3.04 11.61
N GLU A 67 -11.38 4.14 11.40
CA GLU A 67 -11.21 4.77 10.10
C GLU A 67 -10.51 3.85 9.09
N SER A 68 -9.43 3.16 9.48
CA SER A 68 -8.72 2.21 8.60
C SER A 68 -9.62 1.06 8.14
N LYS A 69 -10.50 0.59 9.04
CA LYS A 69 -11.49 -0.45 8.73
C LYS A 69 -12.53 0.07 7.74
N PHE A 70 -13.03 1.29 7.96
CA PHE A 70 -13.96 1.95 7.05
C PHE A 70 -13.37 2.16 5.65
N LEU A 71 -12.15 2.70 5.57
CA LEU A 71 -11.46 2.92 4.29
C LEU A 71 -11.20 1.60 3.56
N SER A 72 -10.87 0.53 4.27
CA SER A 72 -10.73 -0.80 3.68
C SER A 72 -12.04 -1.32 3.09
N MET A 73 -13.18 -1.12 3.76
CA MET A 73 -14.50 -1.48 3.21
C MET A 73 -14.86 -0.62 1.99
N ALA A 74 -14.61 0.69 2.05
CA ALA A 74 -14.85 1.59 0.92
C ALA A 74 -14.01 1.18 -0.30
N LEU A 75 -12.73 0.83 -0.09
CA LEU A 75 -11.86 0.31 -1.13
C LEU A 75 -12.37 -1.00 -1.71
N ALA A 76 -12.88 -1.92 -0.88
CA ALA A 76 -13.48 -3.18 -1.35
C ALA A 76 -14.67 -2.93 -2.29
N CYS A 77 -15.55 -1.98 -1.95
CA CYS A 77 -16.69 -1.61 -2.78
C CYS A 77 -16.25 -1.05 -4.14
N ILE A 78 -15.23 -0.17 -4.16
CA ILE A 78 -14.69 0.40 -5.40
C ILE A 78 -14.11 -0.70 -6.30
N ILE A 79 -13.30 -1.58 -5.74
CA ILE A 79 -12.66 -2.66 -6.51
C ILE A 79 -13.70 -3.66 -7.02
N SER A 80 -14.68 -4.02 -6.18
CA SER A 80 -15.76 -4.95 -6.55
C SER A 80 -16.55 -4.45 -7.77
N GLY A 81 -16.82 -3.14 -7.87
CA GLY A 81 -17.48 -2.56 -9.05
C GLY A 81 -16.69 -2.67 -10.35
N GLY A 82 -15.37 -2.87 -10.29
CA GLY A 82 -14.49 -3.08 -11.43
C GLY A 82 -14.17 -4.56 -11.73
N MET A 83 -14.52 -5.47 -10.82
CA MET A 83 -14.35 -6.92 -11.02
C MET A 83 -15.48 -7.42 -11.92
N LYS A 84 -15.14 -7.78 -13.16
CA LYS A 84 -16.04 -8.45 -14.11
C LYS A 84 -15.98 -9.96 -13.93
#